data_AF-A0A0F9IGU3-F1
#
_entry.id   AF-A0A0F9IGU3-F1
#
_cell.length_a   1.000
_cell.length_b   1.000
_cell.length_c   1.000
_cell.angle_alpha   90.00
_cell.angle_beta   90.00
_cell.angle_gamma   90.00
#
_symmetry.space_group_name_H-M   'P 1'
#
loop_
_entity.id
_entity.type
_entity.pdbx_description
1 polymer ?
#
loop_
_entity_poly.entity_id
_entity_poly.type
_entity_poly.pdbx_seq_one_letter_code
_entity_poly.pdbx_strand_id
1 'polypeptide(L)' 'MKIFKDKDLKYEVIGELDLGIVDAGKSKDYEYYIVNETSNDLVDLIISAISEELKVVQYPTQIKAHESIKIILKWIP' A
#
# COMPACT_ATOMS: atom_id res chain seq x y z
N MET A 1 1.16 -11.66 -5.33
CA MET A 1 0.99 -10.20 -5.12
C MET A 1 1.90 -9.81 -3.98
N LYS A 2 2.67 -8.75 -4.16
CA LYS A 2 3.64 -8.28 -3.18
C LYS A 2 3.50 -6.78 -2.99
N ILE A 3 3.88 -6.29 -1.81
CA ILE A 3 3.85 -4.88 -1.44
C ILE A 3 5.27 -4.43 -1.18
N PHE A 4 5.63 -3.24 -1.66
CA PHE A 4 6.96 -2.66 -1.53
C PHE A 4 6.88 -1.25 -0.96
N LYS A 5 7.91 -0.84 -0.20
CA LYS A 5 7.99 0.53 0.36
C LYS A 5 8.48 1.57 -0.65
N ASP A 6 9.05 1.12 -1.76
CA ASP A 6 9.72 1.96 -2.73
C ASP A 6 9.33 1.62 -4.16
N LYS A 7 9.46 2.61 -5.05
CA LYS A 7 9.15 2.47 -6.47
C LYS A 7 10.11 1.53 -7.22
N ASP A 8 11.34 1.39 -6.73
CA ASP A 8 12.34 0.50 -7.32
C ASP A 8 12.09 -0.98 -6.94
N LEU A 9 11.07 -1.25 -6.12
CA LEU A 9 10.68 -2.60 -5.66
C LEU A 9 11.81 -3.32 -4.92
N LYS A 10 12.67 -2.57 -4.21
CA LYS A 10 13.83 -3.13 -3.48
C LYS A 10 13.46 -3.62 -2.09
N TYR A 11 12.50 -2.97 -1.43
CA TYR A 11 12.11 -3.24 -0.05
C TYR A 11 10.71 -3.83 0.01
N GLU A 12 10.63 -5.14 -0.14
CA GLU A 12 9.40 -5.91 0.02
C GLU A 12 8.93 -5.85 1.49
N VAL A 13 7.63 -5.60 1.68
CA VAL A 13 6.96 -5.66 2.97
C VAL A 13 6.47 -7.08 3.20
N ILE A 14 7.14 -7.80 4.08
CA ILE A 14 6.78 -9.17 4.47
C ILE A 14 6.14 -9.13 5.86
N GLY A 15 4.83 -9.40 5.93
CA GLY A 15 4.07 -9.40 7.18
C GLY A 15 3.41 -8.05 7.49
N GLU A 16 3.60 -7.54 8.71
CA GLU A 16 2.98 -6.29 9.17
C GLU A 16 3.60 -5.05 8.52
N LEU A 17 2.76 -4.06 8.25
CA LEU A 17 3.17 -2.80 7.64
C LEU A 17 3.79 -1.90 8.72
N ASP A 18 5.12 -1.86 8.78
CA ASP A 18 5.82 -0.94 9.67
C ASP A 18 5.73 0.50 9.13
N LEU A 19 4.89 1.30 9.81
CA LEU A 19 4.66 2.74 9.59
C LEU A 19 5.70 3.60 10.33
N GLY A 20 6.53 3.01 11.20
CA GLY A 20 7.49 3.72 12.05
C GLY A 20 6.83 4.55 13.14
N ILE A 21 7.57 5.52 13.66
CA ILE A 21 7.09 6.42 14.72
C ILE A 21 6.35 7.61 14.08
N VAL A 22 5.13 7.85 14.56
CA VAL A 22 4.35 9.06 14.24
C VAL A 22 4.19 9.89 15.50
N ASP A 23 4.46 11.19 15.40
CA ASP A 23 4.25 12.11 16.52
C ASP A 23 2.75 12.16 16.88
N ALA A 24 2.45 12.11 18.18
CA ALA A 24 1.08 12.20 18.67
C ALA A 24 0.37 13.45 18.12
N GLY A 25 -0.84 13.26 17.58
CA GLY A 25 -1.64 14.35 17.03
C GLY A 25 -1.27 14.79 15.61
N LYS A 26 -0.31 14.14 14.93
CA LYS A 26 0.04 14.48 13.53
C LYS A 26 -0.34 13.39 12.55
N SER A 27 -1.09 13.73 11.52
CA SER A 27 -1.28 12.81 10.39
C SER A 27 0.00 12.64 9.56
N LYS A 28 0.19 11.45 8.99
CA LYS A 28 1.30 11.16 8.07
C LYS A 28 0.84 10.29 6.91
N ASP A 29 1.25 10.67 5.71
CA ASP A 29 0.97 9.91 4.50
C ASP A 29 2.12 8.95 4.21
N TYR A 30 1.78 7.74 3.77
CA TYR A 30 2.70 6.68 3.44
C TYR A 30 2.42 6.18 2.03
N GLU A 31 3.48 6.04 1.26
CA GLU A 31 3.41 5.52 -0.10
C GLU A 31 3.95 4.10 -0.12
N TYR A 32 3.18 3.18 -0.71
CA TYR A 32 3.60 1.82 -0.97
C TYR A 32 3.28 1.45 -2.41
N TYR A 33 3.88 0.38 -2.90
CA TYR A 33 3.70 -0.10 -4.26
C TYR A 33 3.23 -1.55 -4.23
N ILE A 34 2.14 -1.85 -4.93
CA ILE A 34 1.65 -3.21 -5.10
C ILE A 34 2.09 -3.71 -6.46
N VAL A 35 2.65 -4.91 -6.49
CA VAL A 35 3.08 -5.58 -7.71
C VAL A 35 2.18 -6.78 -7.98
N ASN A 36 1.62 -6.82 -9.19
CA ASN A 36 0.97 -7.99 -9.72
C ASN A 36 1.99 -8.88 -10.43
N GLU A 37 2.52 -9.87 -9.73
CA GLU A 37 3.46 -10.84 -10.32
C GLU A 37 2.78 -11.90 -11.19
N THR A 38 1.44 -11.89 -11.30
CA THR A 38 0.71 -12.89 -12.07
C THR A 38 0.65 -12.52 -13.55
N SER A 39 0.41 -13.51 -14.40
CA SER A 39 0.25 -13.32 -15.85
C SER A 39 -1.14 -12.83 -16.25
N ASN A 40 -2.03 -12.57 -15.29
CA ASN A 40 -3.38 -12.07 -15.52
C ASN A 40 -3.55 -10.69 -14.89
N ASP A 41 -4.44 -9.89 -15.45
CA ASP A 41 -4.85 -8.62 -14.85
C ASP A 41 -5.64 -8.88 -13.57
N LEU A 42 -5.29 -8.18 -12.49
CA LEU A 42 -6.08 -8.13 -11.27
C LEU A 42 -7.09 -7.00 -11.41
N VAL A 43 -8.37 -7.33 -11.35
CA VAL A 43 -9.50 -6.38 -11.39
C VAL A 43 -10.28 -6.46 -10.07
N ASP A 44 -11.07 -5.42 -9.79
CA ASP A 44 -11.91 -5.32 -8.60
C ASP A 44 -11.15 -5.47 -7.28
N LEU A 45 -9.95 -4.87 -7.21
CA LEU A 45 -9.14 -4.86 -6.01
C LEU A 45 -9.81 -4.03 -4.91
N ILE A 46 -9.89 -4.61 -3.71
CA ILE A 46 -10.41 -3.97 -2.51
C ILE A 46 -9.28 -3.93 -1.48
N ILE A 47 -8.95 -2.73 -1.01
CA ILE A 47 -7.96 -2.52 0.05
C ILE A 47 -8.67 -1.87 1.23
N SER A 48 -8.63 -2.55 2.38
CA SER A 48 -9.18 -2.07 3.64
C SER A 48 -8.09 -1.99 4.70
N ALA A 49 -8.24 -1.03 5.59
CA ALA A 49 -7.43 -0.92 6.79
C ALA A 49 -8.22 -1.46 7.97
N ILE A 50 -7.56 -2.24 8.83
CA ILE A 50 -8.18 -2.82 10.04
C ILE A 50 -8.18 -1.80 11.19
N SER A 51 -7.21 -0.89 11.22
CA SER A 51 -7.11 0.15 12.25
C SER A 51 -7.96 1.37 11.90
N GLU A 52 -8.65 1.94 12.89
CA GLU A 52 -9.41 3.19 12.76
C GLU A 52 -8.49 4.41 12.50
N GLU A 53 -7.24 4.32 12.95
CA GLU A 53 -6.21 5.35 12.78
C GLU A 53 -5.57 5.31 11.39
N LEU A 54 -5.87 4.30 10.56
CA LEU A 54 -5.28 4.14 9.24
C LEU A 54 -6.36 4.24 8.17
N LYS A 55 -6.23 5.20 7.26
CA LYS A 55 -7.13 5.36 6.12
C LYS A 55 -6.42 5.10 4.80
N VAL A 56 -7.06 4.35 3.93
CA VAL A 56 -6.61 4.20 2.54
C VAL A 56 -7.08 5.43 1.78
N VAL A 57 -6.15 6.29 1.38
CA VAL A 57 -6.47 7.55 0.68
C VAL A 57 -6.62 7.31 -0.81
N GLN A 58 -5.70 6.53 -1.37
CA GLN A 58 -5.69 6.22 -2.79
C GLN A 58 -5.21 4.80 -3.00
N TYR A 59 -5.96 4.05 -3.79
CA TYR A 59 -5.59 2.70 -4.18
C TYR A 59 -6.14 2.37 -5.57
N PRO A 60 -5.49 1.47 -6.32
CA PRO A 60 -5.94 1.02 -7.62
C PRO A 60 -7.13 0.05 -7.47
N THR A 61 -8.06 0.09 -8.41
CA THR A 61 -9.05 -0.98 -8.57
C THR A 61 -8.57 -2.08 -9.52
N GLN A 62 -7.55 -1.80 -10.34
CA GLN A 62 -6.98 -2.73 -11.30
C GLN A 62 -5.45 -2.62 -11.35
N ILE A 63 -4.78 -3.77 -11.49
CA ILE A 63 -3.34 -3.87 -11.75
C ILE A 63 -3.12 -4.86 -12.89
N LYS A 64 -2.51 -4.40 -13.98
CA LYS A 64 -2.21 -5.29 -15.12
C LYS A 64 -1.20 -6.37 -14.75
N ALA A 65 -1.16 -7.44 -15.51
CA ALA A 65 -0.14 -8.48 -15.37
C ALA A 65 1.27 -7.87 -15.39
N HIS A 66 2.11 -8.28 -14.44
CA HIS A 66 3.50 -7.83 -14.27
C HIS A 66 3.72 -6.33 -14.05
N GLU A 67 2.66 -5.57 -13.77
CA GLU A 67 2.74 -4.14 -13.47
C GLU A 67 2.80 -3.87 -11.96
N SER A 68 3.28 -2.67 -11.64
CA SER A 68 3.30 -2.13 -10.28
C SER A 68 2.53 -0.82 -10.22
N ILE A 69 1.85 -0.57 -9.11
CA ILE A 69 1.10 0.67 -8.92
C ILE A 69 1.17 1.14 -7.48
N LYS A 70 1.09 2.46 -7.31
CA LYS A 70 1.18 3.12 -6.01
C LYS A 70 -0.15 3.03 -5.25
N ILE A 71 -0.05 2.82 -3.94
CA ILE A 71 -1.11 3.06 -2.95
C ILE A 71 -0.64 4.13 -1.97
N ILE A 72 -1.61 4.90 -1.47
CA ILE A 72 -1.38 5.92 -0.45
C ILE A 72 -2.23 5.60 0.76
N LEU A 73 -1.56 5.40 1.88
CA LEU A 73 -2.16 5.23 3.19
C LEU A 73 -1.93 6.50 4.00
N LYS A 74 -2.87 6.85 4.87
CA LYS A 74 -2.74 7.99 5.77
C LYS A 74 -3.03 7.55 7.18
N TRP A 75 -2.04 7.75 8.04
CA TRP A 75 -2.25 7.66 9.48
C TRP A 75 -2.89 8.95 9.99
N ILE A 76 -3.90 8.81 10.84
CA ILE A 76 -4.67 9.90 11.44
C ILE A 76 -4.81 9.57 12.94
N PRO A 77 -4.44 10.50 13.83
CA PRO A 77 -4.62 10.35 15.29
C PRO A 77 -6.09 10.38 15.71
#